data_AF-A0A1X7TI28-F1
#
_entry.id   AF-A0A1X7TI28-F1
#
_cell.length_a   1.000
_cell.length_b   1.000
_cell.length_c   1.000
_cell.angle_alpha   90.00
_cell.angle_beta   90.00
_cell.angle_gamma   90.00
#
_symmetry.space_group_name_H-M   'P 1'
#
loop_
_entity.id
_entity.type
_entity.pdbx_description
1 polymer ?
#
loop_
_entity_poly.entity_id
_entity_poly.type
_entity_poly.pdbx_seq_one_letter_code
_entity_poly.pdbx_strand_id
1 'polypeptide(L)'
;MLDYGSGLGTAVWAVHSIWGNSVYEYQTIDTSSDMGDLARSLRNGGSDWAYIIDPSLSACPAPTSTESIKGVYFRQYLPVSSKVKYDLVVSAYSLSELPSPSLWKQALLSLWGKTEKYLVLIEFGTSSGFDIISQARDFLLNGGNNDQDKCHVVAPCPHDLQCPKAAAADYYRICKFAQRVAIPFTEYTRCRSKGFYIENFCYLILKKGERPHQFIDDIPCRLLLPTKKRTKHTICELCCPNGKAVTLIFSKAKQRELLRTTRKKEWGDTVIVPQELYDRQTNDVNDDDNWNNIDVYDDDD
;
A
#
# COMPACT_ATOMS: atom_id res chain seq x y z
N MET A 1 -16.17 9.04 1.45
CA MET A 1 -15.26 7.92 1.11
C MET A 1 -16.08 6.80 0.51
N LEU A 2 -15.55 6.09 -0.49
CA LEU A 2 -16.07 4.82 -0.99
C LEU A 2 -15.11 3.70 -0.57
N ASP A 3 -15.64 2.63 0.01
CA ASP A 3 -14.92 1.43 0.42
C ASP A 3 -15.45 0.24 -0.39
N TYR A 4 -14.65 -0.25 -1.35
CA TYR A 4 -15.02 -1.33 -2.26
C TYR A 4 -14.45 -2.67 -1.81
N GLY A 5 -15.30 -3.69 -1.77
CA GLY A 5 -14.99 -4.95 -1.10
C GLY A 5 -14.79 -4.72 0.39
N SER A 6 -15.71 -3.96 1.00
CA SER A 6 -15.52 -3.39 2.34
C SER A 6 -15.42 -4.45 3.45
N GLY A 7 -15.92 -5.67 3.21
CA GLY A 7 -16.04 -6.73 4.20
C GLY A 7 -16.74 -6.22 5.46
N LEU A 8 -16.02 -6.22 6.58
CA LEU A 8 -16.50 -5.73 7.87
C LEU A 8 -16.42 -4.20 8.04
N GLY A 9 -16.06 -3.47 6.99
CA GLY A 9 -15.88 -2.02 6.97
C GLY A 9 -14.59 -1.56 7.65
N THR A 10 -13.52 -2.37 7.65
CA THR A 10 -12.27 -2.05 8.36
C THR A 10 -11.64 -0.74 7.88
N ALA A 11 -11.75 -0.41 6.59
CA ALA A 11 -11.27 0.86 6.07
C ALA A 11 -12.06 2.05 6.61
N VAL A 12 -13.38 1.91 6.85
CA VAL A 12 -14.20 2.93 7.52
C VAL A 12 -13.67 3.23 8.92
N TRP A 13 -13.38 2.20 9.72
CA TRP A 13 -12.80 2.36 11.05
C TRP A 13 -11.42 3.03 11.00
N ALA A 14 -10.57 2.62 10.06
CA ALA A 14 -9.24 3.22 9.88
C ALA A 14 -9.35 4.71 9.53
N VAL A 15 -10.19 5.07 8.56
CA VAL A 15 -10.40 6.47 8.15
C VAL A 15 -11.02 7.29 9.28
N HIS A 16 -12.02 6.76 9.98
CA HIS A 16 -12.64 7.48 11.10
C HIS A 16 -11.66 7.70 12.26
N SER A 17 -10.76 6.75 12.56
CA SER A 17 -9.79 6.94 13.65
C SER A 17 -8.78 8.05 13.39
N ILE A 18 -8.51 8.38 12.12
CA ILE A 18 -7.58 9.44 11.72
C ILE A 18 -8.29 10.79 11.53
N TRP A 19 -9.44 10.81 10.84
CA TRP A 19 -10.10 12.05 10.43
C TRP A 19 -11.38 12.38 11.21
N GLY A 20 -11.88 11.45 12.03
CA GLY A 20 -13.06 11.60 12.86
C GLY A 20 -14.26 12.14 12.08
N ASN A 21 -14.86 13.20 12.60
CA ASN A 21 -16.04 13.85 12.03
C ASN A 21 -15.76 14.71 10.79
N SER A 22 -14.50 14.79 10.32
CA SER A 22 -14.17 15.51 9.08
C SER A 22 -14.66 14.76 7.83
N VAL A 23 -14.98 13.47 7.96
CA VAL A 23 -15.54 12.66 6.88
C VAL A 23 -17.05 12.58 7.07
N TYR A 24 -17.77 13.20 6.13
CA TYR A 24 -19.23 13.32 6.20
C TYR A 24 -19.98 12.05 5.83
N GLU A 25 -19.42 11.26 4.90
CA GLU A 25 -20.10 10.11 4.33
C GLU A 25 -19.12 8.97 4.00
N TYR A 26 -19.53 7.76 4.36
CA TYR A 26 -18.87 6.50 4.01
C TYR A 26 -19.85 5.64 3.23
N GLN A 27 -19.51 5.34 1.98
CA GLN A 27 -20.24 4.38 1.17
C GLN A 27 -19.44 3.07 1.17
N THR A 28 -19.99 2.01 1.76
CA THR A 28 -19.38 0.68 1.76
C THR A 28 -20.08 -0.20 0.72
N ILE A 29 -19.28 -0.93 -0.06
CA ILE A 29 -19.74 -1.84 -1.11
C ILE A 29 -19.17 -3.22 -0.84
N ASP A 30 -20.01 -4.22 -0.63
CA ASP A 30 -19.60 -5.62 -0.53
C ASP A 30 -20.65 -6.54 -1.14
N THR A 31 -20.24 -7.48 -1.98
CA THR A 31 -21.19 -8.40 -2.64
C THR A 31 -21.80 -9.39 -1.66
N SER A 32 -21.18 -9.65 -0.50
CA SER A 32 -21.70 -10.51 0.55
C SER A 32 -22.66 -9.75 1.46
N SER A 33 -23.93 -10.19 1.49
CA SER A 33 -24.92 -9.69 2.45
C SER A 33 -24.48 -9.96 3.89
N ASP A 34 -23.90 -11.12 4.14
CA ASP A 34 -23.49 -11.55 5.47
C ASP A 34 -22.38 -10.66 6.04
N MET A 35 -21.41 -10.27 5.20
CA MET A 35 -20.38 -9.29 5.57
C MET A 35 -21.01 -7.94 5.90
N GLY A 36 -21.93 -7.45 5.06
CA GLY A 36 -22.61 -6.18 5.26
C GLY A 36 -23.47 -6.14 6.54
N ASP A 37 -24.14 -7.24 6.86
CA ASP A 37 -24.97 -7.36 8.07
C ASP A 37 -24.10 -7.41 9.34
N LEU A 38 -23.01 -8.17 9.31
CA LEU A 38 -22.04 -8.21 10.40
C LEU A 38 -21.35 -6.85 10.60
N ALA A 39 -20.95 -6.18 9.52
CA ALA A 39 -20.35 -4.84 9.57
C ALA A 39 -21.29 -3.81 10.21
N ARG A 40 -22.59 -3.88 9.88
CA ARG A 40 -23.62 -3.01 10.46
C ARG A 40 -23.80 -3.28 11.96
N SER A 41 -23.82 -4.55 12.35
CA SER A 41 -23.89 -4.96 13.76
C SER A 41 -22.67 -4.46 14.55
N LEU A 42 -21.46 -4.66 14.02
CA LEU A 42 -20.21 -4.18 14.65
C LEU A 42 -20.20 -2.66 14.84
N ARG A 43 -20.66 -1.89 13.85
CA ARG A 43 -20.80 -0.43 13.93
C ARG A 43 -21.80 0.02 15.02
N ASN A 44 -22.83 -0.79 15.26
CA ASN A 44 -23.83 -0.56 16.30
C ASN A 44 -23.39 -1.09 17.68
N GLY A 45 -22.11 -1.47 17.85
CA GLY A 45 -21.58 -1.99 19.11
C GLY A 45 -21.92 -3.45 19.38
N GLY A 46 -22.44 -4.18 18.38
CA GLY A 46 -22.81 -5.57 18.50
C GLY A 46 -24.02 -5.79 19.43
N SER A 47 -24.91 -4.83 19.59
CA SER A 47 -26.15 -5.03 20.35
C SER A 47 -27.06 -6.09 19.71
N ASP A 48 -27.04 -6.16 18.37
CA ASP A 48 -28.05 -6.87 17.59
C ASP A 48 -27.82 -8.40 17.60
N TRP A 49 -26.58 -8.86 17.73
CA TRP A 49 -26.25 -10.30 17.77
C TRP A 49 -26.44 -10.92 19.16
N ALA A 50 -26.35 -10.13 20.24
CA ALA A 50 -26.56 -10.62 21.60
C ALA A 50 -27.97 -11.21 21.79
N TYR A 51 -28.99 -10.56 21.18
CA TYR A 51 -30.38 -11.03 21.20
C TYR A 51 -30.61 -12.31 20.38
N ILE A 52 -29.83 -12.52 19.31
CA ILE A 52 -29.96 -13.69 18.43
C ILE A 52 -29.38 -14.94 19.10
N ILE A 53 -28.29 -14.81 19.85
CA ILE A 53 -27.64 -15.96 20.49
C ILE A 53 -28.39 -16.42 21.73
N ASP A 54 -28.94 -15.49 22.51
CA ASP A 54 -29.77 -15.84 23.66
C ASP A 54 -30.71 -14.65 24.00
N PRO A 55 -32.02 -14.77 23.75
CA PRO A 55 -33.00 -13.75 24.10
C PRO A 55 -33.07 -13.43 25.60
N SER A 56 -32.52 -14.30 26.45
CA SER A 56 -32.46 -14.13 27.91
C SER A 56 -31.18 -13.43 28.39
N LEU A 57 -30.15 -13.32 27.55
CA LEU A 57 -29.02 -12.45 27.82
C LEU A 57 -29.50 -11.01 27.66
N SER A 58 -29.67 -10.30 28.78
CA SER A 58 -29.85 -8.85 28.75
C SER A 58 -28.75 -8.27 27.88
N ALA A 59 -29.12 -7.52 26.83
CA ALA A 59 -28.18 -6.92 25.89
C ALA A 59 -26.93 -6.48 26.64
N CYS A 60 -25.77 -7.06 26.32
CA CYS A 60 -24.51 -6.67 26.93
C CYS A 60 -24.49 -5.14 26.93
N PRO A 61 -24.32 -4.46 28.09
CA PRO A 61 -24.37 -3.01 28.11
C PRO A 61 -23.41 -2.52 27.04
N ALA A 62 -23.98 -1.86 26.02
CA ALA A 62 -23.19 -1.36 24.91
C ALA A 62 -22.01 -0.61 25.54
N PRO A 63 -20.76 -0.89 25.14
CA PRO A 63 -19.61 -0.26 25.74
C PRO A 63 -19.89 1.24 25.79
N THR A 64 -19.83 1.81 26.99
CA THR A 64 -20.35 3.14 27.38
C THR A 64 -19.70 4.31 26.63
N SER A 65 -18.88 4.03 25.62
CA SER A 65 -18.05 4.97 24.87
C SER A 65 -17.82 4.61 23.41
N THR A 66 -18.53 3.65 22.80
CA THR A 66 -18.42 3.50 21.33
C THR A 66 -19.32 4.52 20.66
N GLU A 67 -18.78 5.71 20.39
CA GLU A 67 -19.41 6.64 19.43
C GLU A 67 -19.61 5.88 18.11
N SER A 68 -20.88 5.60 17.79
CA SER A 68 -21.21 4.95 16.53
C SER A 68 -20.85 5.88 15.37
N ILE A 69 -20.06 5.38 14.42
CA ILE A 69 -19.62 6.15 13.25
C ILE A 69 -20.87 6.52 12.43
N LYS A 70 -21.16 7.82 12.33
CA LYS A 70 -22.29 8.35 11.58
C LYS A 70 -22.01 8.37 10.08
N GLY A 71 -23.07 8.42 9.27
CA GLY A 71 -22.95 8.58 7.82
C GLY A 71 -22.39 7.37 7.08
N VAL A 72 -22.52 6.16 7.63
CA VAL A 72 -22.07 4.91 6.98
C VAL A 72 -23.24 4.22 6.30
N TYR A 73 -23.16 4.09 4.98
CA TYR A 73 -24.17 3.47 4.13
C TYR A 73 -23.64 2.17 3.51
N PHE A 74 -24.37 1.08 3.71
CA PHE A 74 -24.02 -0.24 3.18
C PHE A 74 -24.81 -0.54 1.90
N ARG A 75 -24.12 -0.99 0.85
CA ARG A 75 -24.71 -1.43 -0.41
C ARG A 75 -24.03 -2.68 -0.91
N GLN A 76 -24.75 -3.49 -1.67
CA GLN A 76 -24.21 -4.73 -2.23
C GLN A 76 -23.46 -4.51 -3.55
N TYR A 77 -23.87 -3.48 -4.31
CA TYR A 77 -23.37 -3.24 -5.65
C TYR A 77 -22.97 -1.78 -5.83
N LEU A 78 -21.95 -1.54 -6.65
CA LEU A 78 -21.54 -0.21 -7.05
C LEU A 78 -22.69 0.50 -7.79
N PRO A 79 -22.95 1.79 -7.51
CA PRO A 79 -23.96 2.54 -8.25
C PRO A 79 -23.52 2.67 -9.72
N VAL A 80 -24.39 2.26 -10.65
CA VAL A 80 -24.11 2.29 -12.10
C VAL A 80 -23.74 3.69 -12.60
N SER A 81 -24.34 4.74 -12.05
CA SER A 81 -24.10 6.11 -12.49
C SER A 81 -22.76 6.66 -11.97
N SER A 82 -21.85 7.06 -12.86
CA SER A 82 -20.60 7.74 -12.51
C SER A 82 -20.76 9.21 -12.08
N LYS A 83 -22.00 9.73 -11.97
CA LYS A 83 -22.26 11.11 -11.55
C LYS A 83 -21.82 11.39 -10.12
N VAL A 84 -21.99 10.40 -9.23
CA VAL A 84 -21.56 10.51 -7.84
C VAL A 84 -20.12 10.02 -7.74
N LYS A 85 -19.26 10.89 -7.22
CA LYS A 85 -17.83 10.62 -6.99
C LYS A 85 -17.47 10.85 -5.52
N TYR A 86 -16.32 10.33 -5.12
CA TYR A 86 -15.84 10.36 -3.75
C TYR A 86 -14.41 10.90 -3.70
N ASP A 87 -14.11 11.75 -2.71
CA ASP A 87 -12.76 12.27 -2.50
C ASP A 87 -11.72 11.17 -2.26
N LEU A 88 -12.13 10.08 -1.61
CA LEU A 88 -11.30 8.93 -1.30
C LEU A 88 -12.05 7.65 -1.68
N VAL A 89 -11.45 6.85 -2.56
CA VAL A 89 -11.89 5.50 -2.91
C VAL A 89 -10.83 4.52 -2.43
N VAL A 90 -11.24 3.50 -1.69
CA VAL A 90 -10.37 2.44 -1.17
C VAL A 90 -10.85 1.10 -1.70
N SER A 91 -9.92 0.24 -2.12
CA SER A 91 -10.14 -1.19 -2.28
C SER A 91 -9.01 -1.92 -1.57
N ALA A 92 -9.36 -2.70 -0.56
CA ALA A 92 -8.39 -3.42 0.27
C ALA A 92 -8.67 -4.92 0.21
N TYR A 93 -7.71 -5.67 -0.34
CA TYR A 93 -7.74 -7.12 -0.49
C TYR A 93 -8.91 -7.66 -1.33
N SER A 94 -9.47 -6.84 -2.22
CA SER A 94 -10.69 -7.17 -2.96
C SER A 94 -10.48 -7.37 -4.46
N LEU A 95 -9.43 -6.77 -5.06
CA LEU A 95 -9.18 -6.94 -6.48
C LEU A 95 -8.67 -8.35 -6.79
N SER A 96 -7.96 -8.97 -5.84
CA SER A 96 -7.51 -10.36 -5.95
C SER A 96 -8.64 -11.40 -5.90
N GLU A 97 -9.83 -11.04 -5.41
CA GLU A 97 -11.01 -11.92 -5.38
C GLU A 97 -11.73 -11.98 -6.73
N LEU A 98 -11.40 -11.09 -7.67
CA LEU A 98 -12.05 -11.04 -8.97
C LEU A 98 -11.53 -12.17 -9.88
N PRO A 99 -12.43 -12.98 -10.47
CA PRO A 99 -12.04 -14.25 -11.09
C PRO A 99 -11.39 -14.11 -12.47
N SER A 100 -11.44 -12.93 -13.09
CA SER A 100 -10.87 -12.72 -14.42
C SER A 100 -10.18 -11.37 -14.58
N PRO A 101 -9.12 -11.28 -15.42
CA PRO A 101 -8.47 -10.01 -15.75
C PRO A 101 -9.42 -8.97 -16.33
N SER A 102 -10.45 -9.38 -17.07
CA SER A 102 -11.46 -8.48 -17.65
C SER A 102 -12.32 -7.83 -16.58
N LEU A 103 -12.82 -8.60 -15.61
CA LEU A 103 -13.59 -8.07 -14.48
C LEU A 103 -12.73 -7.17 -13.60
N TRP A 104 -11.47 -7.56 -13.40
CA TRP A 104 -10.50 -6.75 -12.69
C TRP A 104 -10.31 -5.37 -13.34
N LYS A 105 -10.11 -5.29 -14.67
CA LYS A 105 -9.99 -4.01 -15.40
C LYS A 105 -11.28 -3.18 -15.30
N GLN A 106 -12.44 -3.83 -15.44
CA GLN A 106 -13.74 -3.15 -15.34
C GLN A 106 -13.97 -2.57 -13.95
N ALA A 107 -13.65 -3.33 -12.89
CA ALA A 107 -13.71 -2.85 -11.52
C ALA A 107 -12.77 -1.66 -11.32
N LEU A 108 -11.52 -1.75 -11.76
CA LEU A 108 -10.54 -0.68 -11.64
C LEU A 108 -11.00 0.61 -12.34
N LEU A 109 -11.54 0.51 -13.55
CA LEU A 109 -12.12 1.64 -14.29
C LEU A 109 -13.34 2.23 -13.58
N SER A 110 -14.21 1.38 -13.03
CA SER A 110 -15.38 1.83 -12.27
C SER A 110 -14.95 2.59 -11.02
N LEU A 111 -14.00 2.05 -10.25
CA LEU A 111 -13.44 2.71 -9.07
C LEU A 111 -12.76 4.03 -9.43
N TRP A 112 -12.00 4.07 -10.52
CA TRP A 112 -11.37 5.28 -11.01
C TRP A 112 -12.39 6.34 -11.45
N GLY A 113 -13.47 5.93 -12.12
CA GLY A 113 -14.59 6.80 -12.50
C GLY A 113 -15.32 7.39 -11.29
N LYS A 114 -15.34 6.68 -10.16
CA LYS A 114 -15.89 7.13 -8.88
C LYS A 114 -14.92 7.96 -8.04
N THR A 115 -13.65 8.00 -8.41
CA THR A 115 -12.63 8.76 -7.69
C THR A 115 -12.68 10.22 -8.09
N GLU A 116 -12.73 11.13 -7.12
CA GLU A 116 -12.54 12.56 -7.36
C GLU A 116 -11.11 13.00 -7.06
N LYS A 117 -10.53 12.58 -5.92
CA LYS A 117 -9.16 12.95 -5.55
C LYS A 117 -8.22 11.76 -5.46
N TYR A 118 -8.46 10.81 -4.56
CA TYR A 118 -7.52 9.73 -4.24
C TYR A 118 -8.13 8.33 -4.44
N LEU A 119 -7.39 7.46 -5.12
CA LEU A 119 -7.65 6.03 -5.20
C LEU A 119 -6.55 5.28 -4.43
N VAL A 120 -6.95 4.46 -3.47
CA VAL A 120 -6.07 3.64 -2.65
C VAL A 120 -6.37 2.17 -2.94
N LEU A 121 -5.37 1.43 -3.41
CA LEU A 121 -5.43 0.00 -3.64
C LEU A 121 -4.48 -0.69 -2.67
N ILE A 122 -4.94 -1.74 -2.01
CA ILE A 122 -4.16 -2.55 -1.08
C ILE A 122 -4.39 -4.02 -1.42
N GLU A 123 -3.33 -4.80 -1.53
CA GLU A 123 -3.39 -6.24 -1.79
C GLU A 123 -2.37 -6.98 -0.92
N PHE A 124 -2.50 -8.31 -0.85
CA PHE A 124 -1.54 -9.13 -0.11
C PHE A 124 -0.12 -8.98 -0.66
N GLY A 125 0.87 -9.05 0.23
CA GLY A 125 2.31 -8.96 -0.07
C GLY A 125 2.88 -10.23 -0.71
N THR A 126 2.12 -10.82 -1.62
CA THR A 126 2.43 -11.99 -2.43
C THR A 126 2.86 -11.58 -3.83
N SER A 127 3.34 -12.54 -4.62
CA SER A 127 3.63 -12.30 -6.05
C SER A 127 2.38 -11.80 -6.78
N SER A 128 1.25 -12.50 -6.62
CA SER A 128 -0.01 -12.16 -7.28
C SER A 128 -0.56 -10.80 -6.85
N GLY A 129 -0.49 -10.47 -5.56
CA GLY A 129 -0.94 -9.16 -5.07
C GLY A 129 -0.04 -8.03 -5.58
N PHE A 130 1.28 -8.24 -5.66
CA PHE A 130 2.17 -7.28 -6.31
C PHE A 130 1.88 -7.12 -7.80
N ASP A 131 1.61 -8.21 -8.51
CA ASP A 131 1.26 -8.17 -9.94
C ASP A 131 -0.04 -7.41 -10.19
N ILE A 132 -1.04 -7.54 -9.31
CA ILE A 132 -2.26 -6.75 -9.36
C ILE A 132 -1.95 -5.26 -9.18
N ILE A 133 -1.18 -4.91 -8.16
CA ILE A 133 -0.87 -3.51 -7.85
C ILE A 133 0.01 -2.87 -8.95
N SER A 134 1.00 -3.58 -9.47
CA SER A 134 1.86 -3.09 -10.55
C SER A 134 1.09 -2.91 -11.86
N GLN A 135 0.23 -3.87 -12.22
CA GLN A 135 -0.64 -3.76 -13.40
C GLN A 135 -1.66 -2.63 -13.24
N ALA A 136 -2.25 -2.45 -12.05
CA ALA A 136 -3.18 -1.33 -11.81
C ALA A 136 -2.50 0.02 -11.98
N ARG A 137 -1.28 0.14 -11.43
CA ARG A 137 -0.43 1.33 -11.55
C ARG A 137 -0.18 1.67 -13.00
N ASP A 138 0.35 0.71 -13.76
CA ASP A 138 0.73 0.94 -15.16
C ASP A 138 -0.52 1.19 -16.02
N PHE A 139 -1.62 0.49 -15.76
CA PHE A 139 -2.87 0.70 -16.49
C PHE A 139 -3.45 2.12 -16.29
N LEU A 140 -3.53 2.60 -15.05
CA LEU A 140 -4.11 3.91 -14.75
C LEU A 140 -3.19 5.09 -15.09
N LEU A 141 -1.87 4.93 -14.92
CA LEU A 141 -0.90 5.97 -15.32
C LEU A 141 -0.84 6.16 -16.83
N ASN A 142 -1.07 5.10 -17.61
CA ASN A 142 -1.16 5.16 -19.08
C ASN A 142 -2.57 5.55 -19.58
N GLY A 143 -3.36 6.27 -18.78
CA GLY A 143 -4.65 6.83 -19.18
C GLY A 143 -5.85 5.89 -19.01
N GLY A 144 -5.66 4.64 -18.57
CA GLY A 144 -6.75 3.67 -18.43
C GLY A 144 -7.51 3.47 -19.75
N ASN A 145 -8.70 4.09 -19.86
CA ASN A 145 -9.49 4.14 -21.09
C ASN A 145 -9.60 5.53 -21.72
N ASN A 146 -9.16 6.59 -21.03
CA ASN A 146 -9.29 7.99 -21.44
C ASN A 146 -7.98 8.72 -21.20
N ASP A 147 -7.28 9.11 -22.27
CA ASP A 147 -6.01 9.85 -22.20
C ASP A 147 -6.11 11.21 -21.48
N GLN A 148 -7.32 11.72 -21.26
CA GLN A 148 -7.57 12.95 -20.52
C GLN A 148 -7.53 12.77 -18.98
N ASP A 149 -7.71 11.55 -18.48
CA ASP A 149 -7.69 11.26 -17.05
C ASP A 149 -6.25 11.14 -16.53
N LYS A 150 -5.55 12.27 -16.44
CA LYS A 150 -4.21 12.32 -15.87
C LYS A 150 -4.23 11.97 -14.38
N CYS A 151 -3.22 11.23 -13.93
CA CYS A 151 -2.98 10.94 -12.52
C CYS A 151 -1.49 10.80 -12.21
N HIS A 152 -1.18 10.76 -10.93
CA HIS A 152 0.17 10.52 -10.44
C HIS A 152 0.17 9.67 -9.16
N VAL A 153 1.28 8.99 -8.93
CA VAL A 153 1.54 8.20 -7.73
C VAL A 153 1.87 9.12 -6.56
N VAL A 154 1.05 9.07 -5.52
CA VAL A 154 1.34 9.73 -4.24
C VAL A 154 2.22 8.83 -3.38
N ALA A 155 1.93 7.53 -3.38
CA ALA A 155 2.68 6.52 -2.65
C ALA A 155 2.44 5.14 -3.28
N PRO A 156 3.34 4.16 -3.06
CA PRO A 156 4.60 4.31 -2.35
C PRO A 156 5.71 4.88 -3.24
N CYS A 157 5.60 4.80 -4.57
CA CYS A 157 6.71 5.17 -5.45
C CYS A 157 6.86 6.70 -5.54
N PRO A 158 8.08 7.23 -5.46
CA PRO A 158 8.33 8.67 -5.58
C PRO A 158 8.21 9.17 -7.03
N HIS A 159 7.83 8.31 -7.97
CA HIS A 159 7.82 8.59 -9.40
C HIS A 159 6.61 7.94 -10.09
N ASP A 160 6.30 8.44 -11.29
CA ASP A 160 5.27 7.91 -12.19
C ASP A 160 5.85 6.98 -13.28
N LEU A 161 7.18 6.83 -13.33
CA LEU A 161 7.87 5.94 -14.27
C LEU A 161 7.63 4.45 -13.94
N GLN A 162 7.97 3.55 -14.86
CA GLN A 162 7.86 2.11 -14.64
C GLN A 162 8.53 1.67 -13.32
N CYS A 163 7.90 0.75 -12.59
CA CYS A 163 8.43 0.31 -11.30
C CYS A 163 9.73 -0.49 -11.52
N PRO A 164 10.88 -0.11 -10.92
CA PRO A 164 12.13 -0.82 -11.14
C PRO A 164 12.08 -2.25 -10.61
N LYS A 165 11.21 -2.52 -9.62
CA LYS A 165 10.99 -3.86 -9.10
C LYS A 165 10.10 -4.72 -10.00
N ALA A 166 9.24 -4.14 -10.84
CA ALA A 166 8.37 -4.90 -11.72
C ALA A 166 9.14 -5.56 -12.88
N ALA A 167 10.28 -4.98 -13.28
CA ALA A 167 11.14 -5.53 -14.32
C ALA A 167 12.08 -6.67 -13.83
N ALA A 168 12.20 -6.89 -12.51
CA ALA A 168 13.08 -7.91 -11.95
C ALA A 168 12.47 -9.32 -12.06
N ALA A 169 13.29 -10.31 -12.45
CA ALA A 169 12.86 -11.69 -12.68
C ALA A 169 12.84 -12.58 -11.43
N ASP A 170 13.33 -12.11 -10.29
CA ASP A 170 13.53 -12.93 -9.08
C ASP A 170 12.50 -12.65 -7.98
N TYR A 171 12.56 -13.41 -6.88
CA TYR A 171 11.68 -13.20 -5.70
C TYR A 171 11.83 -11.79 -5.11
N TYR A 172 12.99 -11.15 -5.31
CA TYR A 172 13.21 -9.76 -4.88
C TYR A 172 12.36 -8.75 -5.65
N ARG A 173 11.61 -9.15 -6.70
CA ARG A 173 10.68 -8.27 -7.43
C ARG A 173 9.50 -7.75 -6.60
N ILE A 174 9.12 -8.41 -5.50
CA ILE A 174 7.90 -8.02 -4.76
C ILE A 174 8.14 -6.70 -3.99
N CYS A 175 7.45 -5.62 -4.37
CA CYS A 175 7.48 -4.34 -3.65
C CYS A 175 6.39 -4.30 -2.56
N LYS A 176 6.69 -4.93 -1.42
CA LYS A 176 5.76 -5.04 -0.28
C LYS A 176 6.23 -4.27 0.95
N PHE A 177 5.36 -4.25 1.95
CA PHE A 177 5.51 -3.68 3.27
C PHE A 177 5.07 -4.72 4.31
N ALA A 178 5.44 -4.50 5.57
CA ALA A 178 5.06 -5.37 6.68
C ALA A 178 4.39 -4.56 7.78
N GLN A 179 3.23 -5.03 8.24
CA GLN A 179 2.52 -4.49 9.39
C GLN A 179 2.46 -5.55 10.50
N ARG A 180 2.77 -5.14 11.74
CA ARG A 180 2.48 -5.99 12.90
C ARG A 180 1.00 -5.89 13.23
N VAL A 181 0.33 -7.04 13.25
CA VAL A 181 -1.08 -7.15 13.61
C VAL A 181 -1.18 -7.90 14.93
N ALA A 182 -1.81 -7.27 15.92
CA ALA A 182 -2.00 -7.86 17.23
C ALA A 182 -2.92 -9.08 17.15
N ILE A 183 -2.56 -10.15 17.85
CA ILE A 183 -3.38 -11.36 17.96
C ILE A 183 -4.29 -11.20 19.18
N PRO A 184 -5.62 -11.26 19.02
CA PRO A 184 -6.54 -11.28 20.16
C PRO A 184 -6.22 -12.43 21.10
N PHE A 185 -6.37 -12.23 22.41
CA PHE A 185 -6.06 -13.28 23.40
C PHE A 185 -6.92 -14.55 23.23
N THR A 186 -8.06 -14.44 22.55
CA THR A 186 -8.98 -15.53 22.25
C THR A 186 -8.53 -16.42 21.09
N GLU A 187 -7.58 -15.95 20.27
CA GLU A 187 -7.12 -16.69 19.11
C GLU A 187 -6.04 -17.72 19.50
N TYR A 188 -6.23 -18.97 19.06
CA TYR A 188 -5.31 -20.07 19.31
C TYR A 188 -4.42 -20.30 18.07
N THR A 189 -3.48 -19.38 17.83
CA THR A 189 -2.54 -19.46 16.71
C THR A 189 -1.12 -19.81 17.17
N ARG A 190 -0.29 -20.28 16.23
CA ARG A 190 1.15 -20.54 16.48
C ARG A 190 1.92 -19.30 16.93
N CYS A 191 1.40 -18.11 16.66
CA CYS A 191 2.01 -16.83 17.01
C CYS A 191 1.54 -16.26 18.35
N ARG A 192 0.66 -16.96 19.07
CA ARG A 192 0.12 -16.53 20.37
C ARG A 192 1.19 -16.10 21.38
N SER A 193 2.31 -16.84 21.46
CA SER A 193 3.43 -16.50 22.36
C SER A 193 4.12 -15.18 22.03
N LYS A 194 4.04 -14.72 20.77
CA LYS A 194 4.58 -13.44 20.31
C LYS A 194 3.56 -12.30 20.47
N GLY A 195 2.26 -12.60 20.58
CA GLY A 195 1.17 -11.63 20.69
C GLY A 195 0.87 -10.86 19.39
N PHE A 196 1.60 -11.11 18.30
CA PHE A 196 1.36 -10.51 16.99
C PHE A 196 1.79 -11.45 15.86
N TYR A 197 1.22 -11.24 14.68
CA TYR A 197 1.76 -11.75 13.41
C TYR A 197 2.18 -10.58 12.52
N ILE A 198 2.97 -10.87 11.48
CA ILE A 198 3.37 -9.89 10.49
C ILE A 198 2.53 -10.15 9.24
N GLU A 199 1.67 -9.21 8.89
CA GLU A 199 0.96 -9.19 7.63
C GLU A 199 1.81 -8.46 6.60
N ASN A 200 1.98 -9.07 5.42
CA ASN A 200 2.69 -8.42 4.33
C ASN A 200 1.67 -7.90 3.33
N PHE A 201 1.85 -6.67 2.84
CA PHE A 201 0.92 -6.06 1.89
C PHE A 201 1.66 -5.24 0.83
N CYS A 202 1.03 -5.10 -0.34
CA CYS A 202 1.38 -4.18 -1.40
C CYS A 202 0.31 -3.09 -1.42
N TYR A 203 0.69 -1.85 -1.73
CA TYR A 203 -0.31 -0.79 -1.87
C TYR A 203 0.08 0.21 -2.96
N LEU A 204 -0.91 0.95 -3.42
CA LEU A 204 -0.78 2.04 -4.37
C LEU A 204 -1.77 3.15 -4.01
N ILE A 205 -1.29 4.38 -3.97
CA ILE A 205 -2.11 5.58 -3.82
C ILE A 205 -1.90 6.43 -5.07
N LEU A 206 -2.97 6.60 -5.85
CA LEU A 206 -3.02 7.48 -7.00
C LEU A 206 -3.85 8.71 -6.64
N LYS A 207 -3.43 9.87 -7.19
CA LYS A 207 -4.21 11.10 -7.13
C LYS A 207 -4.57 11.56 -8.53
N LYS A 208 -5.81 12.01 -8.73
CA LYS A 208 -6.28 12.64 -9.97
C LYS A 208 -5.58 13.97 -10.22
N GLY A 209 -5.31 14.24 -11.49
CA GLY A 209 -4.60 15.42 -11.96
C GLY A 209 -3.10 15.22 -12.11
N GLU A 210 -2.45 16.24 -12.65
CA GLU A 210 -1.02 16.26 -12.88
C GLU A 210 -0.24 16.23 -11.56
N ARG A 211 0.94 15.60 -11.59
CA ARG A 211 1.89 15.70 -10.49
C ARG A 211 2.24 17.18 -10.32
N PRO A 212 2.11 17.76 -9.12
CA PRO A 212 2.56 19.12 -8.89
C PRO A 212 4.03 19.24 -9.31
N HIS A 213 4.38 20.29 -10.04
CA HIS A 213 5.78 20.60 -10.36
C HIS A 213 6.56 20.82 -9.06
N GLN A 214 7.12 19.74 -8.52
CA GLN A 214 8.11 19.76 -7.46
C GLN A 214 9.46 19.65 -8.15
N PHE A 215 10.44 20.44 -7.68
CA PHE A 215 11.82 20.26 -8.13
C PHE A 215 12.22 18.81 -7.82
N ILE A 216 12.80 18.11 -8.81
CA ILE A 216 13.19 16.70 -8.68
C ILE A 216 14.13 16.51 -7.47
N ASP A 217 14.92 17.53 -7.17
CA ASP A 217 15.83 17.61 -6.02
C ASP A 217 15.13 17.45 -4.66
N ASP A 218 13.83 17.76 -4.57
CA ASP A 218 13.05 17.70 -3.33
C ASP A 218 12.29 16.38 -3.15
N ILE A 219 12.20 15.54 -4.18
CA ILE A 219 11.44 14.28 -4.10
C ILE A 219 12.32 13.22 -3.40
N PRO A 220 11.93 12.72 -2.20
CA PRO A 220 12.76 11.78 -1.49
C PRO A 220 12.72 10.39 -2.13
N CYS A 221 13.84 9.67 -2.06
CA CYS A 221 13.89 8.25 -2.38
C CYS A 221 13.12 7.44 -1.33
N ARG A 222 12.64 6.24 -1.69
CA ARG A 222 11.99 5.31 -0.75
C ARG A 222 12.87 4.09 -0.49
N LEU A 223 13.00 3.68 0.78
CA LEU A 223 13.62 2.40 1.15
C LEU A 223 12.83 1.21 0.61
N LEU A 224 13.48 0.40 -0.23
CA LEU A 224 12.91 -0.83 -0.79
C LEU A 224 12.98 -2.02 0.16
N LEU A 225 13.98 -2.03 1.04
CA LEU A 225 14.23 -3.07 2.03
C LEU A 225 14.65 -2.45 3.37
N PRO A 226 14.56 -3.21 4.48
CA PRO A 226 15.14 -2.80 5.75
C PRO A 226 16.61 -2.42 5.61
N THR A 227 17.01 -1.31 6.25
CA THR A 227 18.40 -0.84 6.20
C THR A 227 19.36 -1.85 6.83
N LYS A 228 20.43 -2.19 6.12
CA LYS A 228 21.48 -3.10 6.62
C LYS A 228 22.48 -2.29 7.44
N LYS A 229 22.23 -2.21 8.76
CA LYS A 229 23.05 -1.43 9.71
C LYS A 229 24.33 -2.19 10.06
N ARG A 230 25.49 -1.64 9.68
CA ARG A 230 26.82 -2.15 10.09
C ARG A 230 27.47 -1.21 11.11
N THR A 231 28.67 -1.51 11.60
CA THR A 231 29.34 -0.67 12.61
C THR A 231 29.67 0.73 12.07
N LYS A 232 30.29 0.82 10.88
CA LYS A 232 30.79 2.09 10.30
C LYS A 232 29.99 2.63 9.11
N HIS A 233 29.07 1.84 8.57
CA HIS A 233 28.26 2.22 7.41
C HIS A 233 26.86 1.63 7.49
N THR A 234 25.96 2.07 6.61
CA THR A 234 24.61 1.53 6.44
C THR A 234 24.34 1.41 4.95
N ILE A 235 23.85 0.25 4.54
CA ILE A 235 23.51 -0.04 3.14
C ILE A 235 22.00 0.14 2.99
N CYS A 236 21.60 0.95 2.02
CA CYS A 236 20.21 1.28 1.73
C CYS A 236 19.91 0.95 0.27
N GLU A 237 18.90 0.12 0.05
CA GLU A 237 18.34 -0.13 -1.28
C GLU A 237 17.15 0.81 -1.46
N LEU A 238 17.20 1.64 -2.49
CA LEU A 238 16.35 2.82 -2.64
C LEU A 238 15.65 2.81 -4.00
N CYS A 239 14.38 3.21 -4.03
CA CYS A 239 13.65 3.57 -5.22
C CYS A 239 13.67 5.09 -5.36
N CYS A 240 14.19 5.56 -6.48
CA CYS A 240 14.53 6.98 -6.70
C CYS A 240 13.51 7.68 -7.60
N PRO A 241 13.42 9.03 -7.55
CA PRO A 241 12.53 9.83 -8.41
C PRO A 241 12.77 9.61 -9.91
N ASN A 242 13.99 9.24 -10.31
CA ASN A 242 14.35 8.92 -11.69
C ASN A 242 13.85 7.53 -12.16
N GLY A 243 13.05 6.82 -11.36
CA GLY A 243 12.47 5.53 -11.71
C GLY A 243 13.40 4.33 -11.54
N LYS A 244 14.62 4.54 -11.02
CA LYS A 244 15.62 3.47 -10.84
C LYS A 244 15.65 2.96 -9.40
N ALA A 245 16.12 1.73 -9.25
CA ALA A 245 16.49 1.17 -7.96
C ALA A 245 18.02 1.22 -7.79
N VAL A 246 18.50 1.75 -6.67
CA VAL A 246 19.94 1.95 -6.40
C VAL A 246 20.32 1.44 -5.01
N THR A 247 21.58 1.06 -4.83
CA THR A 247 22.10 0.55 -3.54
C THR A 247 23.16 1.49 -2.98
N LEU A 248 22.79 2.42 -2.12
CA LEU A 248 23.72 3.39 -1.56
C LEU A 248 24.32 2.93 -0.23
N ILE A 249 25.62 3.17 -0.08
CA ILE A 249 26.37 2.92 1.15
C ILE A 249 26.73 4.25 1.81
N PHE A 250 26.06 4.56 2.92
CA PHE A 250 26.37 5.75 3.71
C PHE A 250 27.41 5.40 4.77
N SER A 251 28.52 6.14 4.81
CA SER A 251 29.63 5.86 5.72
C SER A 251 29.92 6.99 6.71
N LYS A 252 30.52 6.60 7.85
CA LYS A 252 31.29 7.43 8.80
C LYS A 252 31.84 8.72 8.20
N ALA A 253 32.77 8.49 7.28
CA ALA A 253 33.71 9.48 6.79
C ALA A 253 33.10 10.38 5.72
N LYS A 254 32.29 9.82 4.81
CA LYS A 254 31.79 10.54 3.64
C LYS A 254 30.44 11.22 3.91
N GLN A 255 29.50 10.55 4.60
CA GLN A 255 28.13 11.05 4.78
C GLN A 255 27.61 10.81 6.19
N ARG A 256 28.22 11.49 7.18
CA ARG A 256 27.88 11.32 8.60
C ARG A 256 26.40 11.56 8.91
N GLU A 257 25.78 12.59 8.32
CA GLU A 257 24.38 12.92 8.60
C GLU A 257 23.41 11.93 7.96
N LEU A 258 23.62 11.57 6.68
CA LEU A 258 22.82 10.54 6.00
C LEU A 258 22.93 9.18 6.71
N LEU A 259 24.11 8.82 7.22
CA LEU A 259 24.27 7.63 8.05
C LEU A 259 23.42 7.71 9.34
N ARG A 260 23.38 8.88 9.99
CA ARG A 260 22.63 9.08 11.23
C ARG A 260 21.13 8.98 10.99
N THR A 261 20.62 9.59 9.92
CA THR A 261 19.18 9.59 9.59
C THR A 261 18.73 8.22 9.12
N THR A 262 19.44 7.58 8.19
CA THR A 262 19.07 6.26 7.64
C THR A 262 19.05 5.15 8.69
N ARG A 263 19.89 5.22 9.73
CA ARG A 263 19.84 4.25 10.84
C ARG A 263 18.56 4.29 11.66
N LYS A 264 17.82 5.40 11.63
CA LYS A 264 16.54 5.55 12.34
C LYS A 264 15.34 5.19 11.46
N LYS A 265 15.57 4.93 10.17
CA LYS A 265 14.53 4.66 9.19
C LYS A 265 14.13 3.19 9.20
N GLU A 266 12.85 2.96 9.00
CA GLU A 266 12.22 1.65 8.85
C GLU A 266 11.98 1.32 7.38
N TRP A 267 11.53 0.09 7.13
CA TRP A 267 11.24 -0.38 5.78
C TRP A 267 10.09 0.43 5.17
N GLY A 268 10.33 0.99 3.98
CA GLY A 268 9.33 1.81 3.29
C GLY A 268 9.45 3.30 3.57
N ASP A 269 10.28 3.72 4.53
CA ASP A 269 10.47 5.14 4.83
C ASP A 269 11.14 5.90 3.68
N THR A 270 10.87 7.19 3.63
CA THR A 270 11.53 8.14 2.73
C THR A 270 12.90 8.58 3.24
N VAL A 271 13.84 8.76 2.31
CA VAL A 271 15.20 9.22 2.55
C VAL A 271 15.51 10.31 1.53
N ILE A 272 15.84 11.50 2.02
CA ILE A 272 16.34 12.59 1.17
C ILE A 272 17.79 12.28 0.83
N VAL A 273 18.09 12.11 -0.46
CA VAL A 273 19.42 11.79 -0.97
C VAL A 273 19.73 12.80 -2.08
N PRO A 274 20.90 13.45 -2.07
CA PRO A 274 21.33 14.31 -3.17
C PRO A 274 21.30 13.55 -4.50
N GLN A 275 20.78 14.21 -5.55
CA GLN A 275 20.56 13.59 -6.84
C GLN A 275 21.84 12.98 -7.43
N GLU A 276 22.99 13.62 -7.22
CA GLU A 276 24.27 13.17 -7.76
C GLU A 276 24.69 11.80 -7.20
N LEU A 277 24.21 11.41 -6.00
CA LEU A 277 24.58 10.14 -5.41
C LEU A 277 23.87 8.97 -6.08
N TYR A 278 22.59 9.11 -6.42
CA TYR A 278 21.85 8.04 -7.08
C TYR A 278 22.00 8.07 -8.60
N ASP A 279 22.33 9.21 -9.22
CA ASP A 279 22.61 9.25 -10.65
C ASP A 279 23.95 8.60 -11.00
N ARG A 280 25.03 8.84 -10.21
CA ARG A 280 26.35 8.22 -10.41
C ARG A 280 26.29 6.70 -10.47
N GLN A 281 25.62 6.10 -9.49
CA GLN A 281 25.56 4.65 -9.39
C GLN A 281 24.78 4.01 -10.55
N THR A 282 23.90 4.77 -11.21
CA THR A 282 23.14 4.25 -12.34
C THR A 282 23.89 4.33 -13.66
N ASN A 283 24.97 5.11 -13.72
CA ASN A 283 25.87 5.17 -14.87
C ASN A 283 26.93 4.07 -14.77
N ASP A 284 27.45 3.78 -13.56
CA ASP A 284 28.44 2.72 -13.35
C ASP A 284 27.87 1.32 -13.74
N VAL A 285 26.57 1.06 -13.52
CA VAL A 285 25.94 -0.23 -13.90
C VAL A 285 25.80 -0.38 -15.42
N ASN A 286 25.78 0.71 -16.19
CA ASN A 286 25.74 0.64 -17.66
C ASN A 286 27.12 0.43 -18.29
N ASP A 287 28.20 0.62 -17.54
CA ASP A 287 29.58 0.38 -18.00
C ASP A 287 30.11 -1.03 -17.62
N ASP A 288 29.40 -1.74 -16.74
CA ASP A 288 29.80 -3.07 -16.21
C ASP A 288 29.30 -4.28 -17.04
N ASP A 289 28.68 -4.06 -18.22
CA ASP A 289 28.36 -5.14 -19.20
C ASP A 289 29.62 -5.74 -19.88
N ASN A 290 30.82 -5.41 -19.39
CA ASN A 290 32.10 -5.92 -19.90
C ASN A 290 32.86 -6.75 -18.84
N TRP A 291 32.16 -7.57 -18.06
CA TRP A 291 32.76 -8.56 -17.15
C TRP A 291 32.74 -9.99 -17.74
N ASN A 292 33.27 -10.13 -18.95
CA ASN A 292 33.78 -11.40 -19.47
C ASN A 292 35.30 -11.28 -19.61
N ASN A 293 36.00 -11.30 -18.47
CA ASN A 293 37.38 -11.77 -18.32
C ASN A 293 37.78 -11.56 -16.86
N ILE A 294 37.44 -12.53 -16.02
CA ILE A 294 38.21 -12.76 -14.80
C ILE A 294 38.91 -14.08 -15.00
N ASP A 295 40.22 -13.94 -15.17
CA ASP A 295 41.18 -15.02 -15.23
C ASP A 295 41.01 -15.96 -14.03
N VAL A 296 40.93 -17.24 -14.37
CA VAL A 296 41.07 -18.37 -13.45
C VAL A 296 42.47 -18.29 -12.87
N TYR A 297 42.59 -17.99 -11.59
CA TYR A 297 43.83 -18.27 -10.87
C TYR A 297 43.90 -19.78 -10.66
N ASP A 298 44.82 -20.41 -11.38
CA ASP A 298 45.28 -21.77 -11.15
C ASP A 298 45.81 -21.91 -9.71
N ASP A 299 45.32 -22.93 -9.03
CA ASP A 299 46.01 -23.60 -7.93
C ASP A 299 47.28 -24.24 -8.49
N ASP A 300 48.45 -23.96 -7.91
CA ASP A 300 49.53 -24.93 -7.67
C ASP A 300 50.66 -24.33 -6.81
N ASP A 301 51.15 -25.19 -5.90
CA ASP A 301 52.30 -25.13 -4.96
C ASP A 301 52.21 -24.30 -3.64
#